data_AF-A0A8S9PD28-F1
#
_entry.id   AF-A0A8S9PD28-F1
#
_cell.length_a   1.000
_cell.length_b   1.000
_cell.length_c   1.000
_cell.angle_alpha   90.00
_cell.angle_beta   90.00
_cell.angle_gamma   90.00
#
_symmetry.space_group_name_H-M   'P 1'
#
loop_
_entity.id
_entity.type
_entity.pdbx_description
1 polymer ?
#
loop_
_entity_poly.entity_id
_entity_poly.type
_entity_poly.pdbx_seq_one_letter_code
_entity_poly.pdbx_strand_id
1 'polypeptide(L)' 'MNVGIGLIGFYTWFPGYEKFGNFSIEAGCPKLIAWAKRCMQRESVAKSLPDPEKVVEFMAMLRKRFGVE' A
#
# COMPACT_ATOMS: atom_id res chain seq x y z
N MET A 1 2.62 2.69 20.18
CA MET A 1 2.92 2.75 18.73
C MET A 1 1.84 3.63 18.09
N ASN A 2 2.21 4.75 17.45
CA ASN A 2 1.24 5.68 16.88
C ASN A 2 0.50 4.99 15.71
N VAL A 3 -0.84 4.97 15.73
CA VAL A 3 -1.66 4.21 14.76
C VAL A 3 -1.32 4.55 13.31
N GLY A 4 -0.90 5.80 13.06
CA GLY A 4 -0.48 6.26 11.74
C GLY A 4 0.83 5.64 11.22
N ILE A 5 1.74 5.22 12.09
CA ILE A 5 2.99 4.57 11.67
C ILE A 5 2.72 3.11 11.27
N GLY A 6 1.78 2.44 11.93
CA GLY A 6 1.34 1.10 11.53
C GLY A 6 0.60 1.12 10.20
N LEU A 7 -0.34 2.05 10.01
CA LEU A 7 -1.14 2.15 8.79
C LEU A 7 -0.34 2.55 7.55
N ILE A 8 0.67 3.41 7.68
CA ILE A 8 1.42 3.88 6.51
C ILE A 8 2.27 2.77 5.87
N GLY A 9 2.66 1.74 6.63
CA GLY A 9 3.32 0.55 6.10
C GLY A 9 2.48 -0.21 5.08
N PHE A 10 1.14 -0.16 5.22
CA PHE A 10 0.22 -0.80 4.29
C PHE A 10 -0.06 0.05 3.05
N TYR A 11 0.30 1.33 3.03
CA TYR A 11 0.05 2.19 1.87
C TYR A 11 0.76 1.69 0.62
N THR A 12 1.97 1.15 0.74
CA THR A 12 2.70 0.55 -0.41
C THR A 12 2.04 -0.69 -0.98
N TRP A 13 1.11 -1.31 -0.22
CA TRP A 13 0.33 -2.47 -0.64
C TRP A 13 -0.96 -2.08 -1.36
N PHE A 14 -1.41 -0.84 -1.23
CA PHE A 14 -2.68 -0.38 -1.82
C PHE A 14 -2.75 -0.61 -3.33
N PRO A 15 -1.70 -0.31 -4.13
CA PRO A 15 -1.73 -0.58 -5.57
C PRO A 15 -1.93 -2.05 -5.90
N GLY A 16 -1.39 -2.96 -5.07
CA GLY A 16 -1.63 -4.39 -5.21
C GLY A 16 -3.08 -4.74 -4.91
N TYR A 17 -3.63 -4.26 -3.79
CA TYR A 17 -5.03 -4.49 -3.45
C TYR A 17 -6.00 -3.95 -4.51
N GLU A 18 -5.75 -2.77 -5.07
CA GLU A 18 -6.57 -2.21 -6.15
C GLU A 18 -6.45 -3.04 -7.43
N LYS A 19 -5.22 -3.37 -7.84
CA LYS A 19 -4.95 -4.16 -9.06
C LYS A 19 -5.63 -5.51 -9.03
N PHE A 20 -5.57 -6.18 -7.88
CA PHE A 20 -6.00 -7.56 -7.78
C PHE A 20 -7.42 -7.74 -7.22
N GLY A 21 -7.90 -6.77 -6.45
CA GLY A 21 -9.26 -6.75 -5.94
C GLY A 21 -10.24 -6.05 -6.88
N ASN A 22 -9.74 -5.38 -7.93
CA ASN A 22 -10.54 -4.68 -8.92
C ASN A 22 -11.48 -3.62 -8.30
N PHE A 23 -10.98 -2.93 -7.27
CA PHE A 23 -11.67 -1.83 -6.57
C PHE A 23 -10.72 -0.63 -6.42
N SER A 24 -11.27 0.56 -6.14
CA SER A 24 -10.46 1.74 -5.84
C SER A 24 -10.54 2.10 -4.35
N ILE A 25 -9.39 2.14 -3.69
CA ILE A 25 -9.28 2.55 -2.29
C ILE A 25 -9.51 4.06 -2.17
N GLU A 26 -9.07 4.83 -3.17
CA GLU A 26 -9.30 6.28 -3.20
C GLU A 26 -10.79 6.61 -3.29
N ALA A 27 -11.56 5.85 -4.07
CA ALA A 27 -13.01 6.04 -4.18
C ALA A 27 -13.75 5.68 -2.88
N GLY A 28 -13.35 4.61 -2.19
CA GLY A 28 -13.98 4.20 -0.93
C GLY A 28 -13.59 5.09 0.26
N CYS A 29 -12.32 5.48 0.34
CA CYS A 29 -11.71 6.13 1.51
C CYS A 29 -10.78 7.29 1.11
N PRO A 30 -11.30 8.39 0.52
CA PRO A 30 -10.47 9.49 0.02
C PRO A 30 -9.66 10.19 1.12
N LYS A 31 -10.21 10.27 2.35
CA LYS A 31 -9.50 10.84 3.51
C LYS A 31 -8.27 10.04 3.91
N LEU A 32 -8.32 8.71 3.76
CA LEU A 32 -7.20 7.80 4.07
C LEU A 32 -6.06 8.01 3.08
N ILE A 33 -6.38 8.06 1.79
CA ILE A 33 -5.38 8.35 0.74
C ILE A 33 -4.77 9.74 0.91
N ALA A 34 -5.59 10.76 1.20
CA ALA A 34 -5.08 12.10 1.46
C ALA A 34 -4.14 12.15 2.66
N TRP A 35 -4.45 11.41 3.74
CA TRP A 35 -3.56 11.28 4.89
C TRP A 35 -2.26 10.55 4.53
N ALA A 36 -2.34 9.45 3.78
CA ALA A 36 -1.15 8.69 3.37
C ALA A 36 -0.23 9.51 2.45
N LYS A 37 -0.80 10.24 1.48
CA LYS A 37 -0.06 11.19 0.63
C LYS A 37 0.66 12.26 1.47
N ARG A 38 0.03 12.80 2.53
CA ARG A 38 0.68 13.71 3.47
C ARG A 38 1.81 13.04 4.27
N CYS A 39 1.64 11.78 4.67
CA CYS A 39 2.70 11.04 5.35
C CYS A 39 3.91 10.78 4.44
N MET A 40 3.69 10.49 3.16
CA MET A 40 4.75 10.28 2.16
C MET A 40 5.60 11.53 1.89
N GLN A 41 5.12 12.73 2.18
CA GLN A 41 5.92 13.96 2.09
C GLN A 41 7.06 14.01 3.13
N ARG A 42 7.01 13.17 4.16
CA ARG A 42 8.08 13.08 5.16
C ARG A 42 9.16 12.14 4.62
N GLU A 43 10.37 12.66 4.40
CA GLU A 43 11.51 11.87 3.91
C GLU A 43 11.77 10.60 4.72
N SER A 44 11.59 10.65 6.05
CA SER A 44 11.76 9.47 6.92
C SER A 44 10.76 8.36 6.62
N VAL A 45 9.53 8.73 6.25
CA VAL A 45 8.49 7.77 5.85
C VAL A 45 8.80 7.24 4.46
N ALA A 46 9.10 8.12 3.50
CA ALA A 46 9.43 7.73 2.13
C ALA A 46 10.63 6.77 2.05
N LYS A 47 11.69 7.01 2.84
CA LYS A 47 12.88 6.13 2.89
C LYS A 47 12.65 4.80 3.58
N SER A 48 11.66 4.71 4.46
CA SER A 48 11.35 3.48 5.21
C SER A 48 10.45 2.53 4.43
N LEU A 49 9.77 3.03 3.40
CA LEU A 49 8.78 2.29 2.65
C LEU A 49 9.38 1.71 1.37
N PRO A 50 9.06 0.45 1.04
CA PRO A 50 9.50 -0.16 -0.22
C PRO A 50 8.79 0.47 -1.42
N ASP A 51 9.42 0.31 -2.59
CA ASP A 51 8.83 0.76 -3.84
C ASP A 51 7.49 0.03 -4.10
N PRO A 52 6.41 0.77 -4.43
CA PRO A 52 5.09 0.17 -4.62
C PRO A 52 5.06 -0.85 -5.76
N GLU A 53 5.85 -0.69 -6.82
CA GLU A 53 5.89 -1.67 -7.92
C GLU A 53 6.48 -2.99 -7.45
N LYS A 54 7.58 -2.95 -6.68
CA LYS A 54 8.18 -4.15 -6.08
C LYS A 54 7.23 -4.87 -5.13
N VAL A 55 6.39 -4.12 -4.40
CA VAL A 55 5.38 -4.72 -3.52
C VAL A 55 4.27 -5.40 -4.33
N VAL A 56 3.86 -4.83 -5.47
CA VAL A 56 2.89 -5.46 -6.38
C VAL A 56 3.47 -6.75 -6.98
N GLU A 57 4.72 -6.74 -7.43
CA GLU A 57 5.41 -7.94 -7.92
C GLU A 57 5.53 -9.01 -6.83
N PHE A 58 5.88 -8.61 -5.61
CA PHE A 58 5.94 -9.52 -4.46
C PHE A 58 4.57 -10.12 -4.16
N MET A 59 3.49 -9.34 -4.22
CA MET A 59 2.13 -9.86 -4.06
C MET A 59 1.72 -10.84 -5.17
N ALA A 60 2.14 -10.61 -6.42
CA ALA A 60 1.93 -11.57 -7.50
C ALA A 60 2.62 -12.90 -7.20
N MET A 61 3.89 -12.84 -6.77
CA MET A 61 4.64 -14.03 -6.35
C MET A 61 3.95 -14.76 -5.18
N LEU A 62 3.46 -14.02 -4.18
CA LEU A 62 2.75 -14.61 -3.04
C LEU A 62 1.48 -15.32 -3.48
N ARG A 63 0.66 -14.70 -4.34
CA ARG A 63 -0.56 -15.34 -4.89
C ARG A 63 -0.25 -16.64 -5.58
N LYS A 64 0.78 -16.66 -6.43
CA LYS A 64 1.30 -17.88 -7.07
C LYS A 64 1.70 -18.94 -6.07
N ARG A 65 2.46 -18.54 -5.05
CA ARG A 65 2.97 -19.45 -4.03
C ARG A 65 1.86 -20.05 -3.18
N PHE A 66 0.80 -19.28 -2.91
CA PHE A 66 -0.33 -19.72 -2.10
C PHE A 66 -1.49 -20.33 -2.93
N GLY A 67 -1.37 -20.40 -4.25
CA GLY A 67 -2.40 -20.94 -5.13
C GLY A 67 -3.69 -20.10 -5.15
N VAL A 68 -3.56 -18.78 -4.97
CA VAL A 68 -4.68 -17.80 -4.98
C VAL A 68 -4.74 -17.07 -6.33
N GLU A 69 -4.17 -17.69 -7.38
CA GLU A 69 -4.23 -17.25 -8.78
C GLU A 69 -5.40 -17.92 -9.51
#